data_AF-R6HS78-F1
#
_entry.id   AF-R6HS78-F1
#
_cell.length_a   1.000
_cell.length_b   1.000
_cell.length_c   1.000
_cell.angle_alpha   90.00
_cell.angle_beta   90.00
_cell.angle_gamma   90.00
#
_symmetry.space_group_name_H-M   'P 1'
#
loop_
_entity.id
_entity.type
_entity.pdbx_description
1 polymer ?
#
loop_
_entity_poly.entity_id
_entity_poly.type
_entity_poly.pdbx_seq_one_letter_code
_entity_poly.pdbx_strand_id
1 'polypeptide(L)'
;MRKIENITNVLKFYMAVNKLKETAKGESSRADNIFGSSILAIAFDSEFNNASNLANIIKMELLYELSYTPNFFDVIESMGKKEEIEELLLEFQACKSPDASLAHKYKSLDITLSSIAENTKSIDEFVDKALVVISMDKDKEKYINILKFYYYNHTLKSKLRTGWDKEHWNIESENERVEMISDHIIGAVGLAYAFGSEFKYDFDVNEALKTLMIHEIGEAIIGDITPFDNVTVKQKREIEHKAMQTVLGNLNKRDELYQSLLDFDAGTNPIDTFAHNCDKEDADLEAKVYQEKGFHHSLTDQEHNVVMKSGKVQKMINEGLATTAFDVWYLYDKNIYECNNDMKEFFDVLKCAKDNQLLDLNKDTIVEKIDLNDREYEFLIDEISYEIDRLKKNGFIEAITISFQQNEGKGVIVVKSACTELVSKEYFKSLTAYFEAKNLTKIKVEFTSRFVAVRPIYFKTPNVPREEKQSTIIFDRNGFLKNNQIVGFYDFDNQKNNYKVNYNPNIERELKLLQS
;
A
#
# COMPACT_ATOMS: atom_id res chain seq x y z
N MET A 1 -0.27 17.99 -1.78
CA MET A 1 -1.57 17.50 -1.31
C MET A 1 -2.07 16.32 -2.13
N ARG A 2 -2.26 16.44 -3.47
CA ARG A 2 -2.74 15.30 -4.28
C ARG A 2 -1.89 14.04 -4.10
N LYS A 3 -0.56 14.17 -4.16
CA LYS A 3 0.35 13.02 -4.01
C LYS A 3 0.14 12.19 -2.73
N ILE A 4 0.03 12.81 -1.56
CA ILE A 4 -0.17 12.07 -0.30
C ILE A 4 -1.58 11.45 -0.22
N GLU A 5 -2.57 12.11 -0.81
CA GLU A 5 -3.93 11.59 -0.93
C GLU A 5 -3.96 10.36 -1.85
N ASN A 6 -3.30 10.42 -3.00
CA ASN A 6 -3.12 9.29 -3.92
C ASN A 6 -2.40 8.10 -3.24
N ILE A 7 -1.30 8.36 -2.52
CA ILE A 7 -0.59 7.32 -1.73
C ILE A 7 -1.53 6.70 -0.69
N THR A 8 -2.28 7.53 0.04
CA THR A 8 -3.21 7.07 1.07
C THR A 8 -4.34 6.24 0.47
N ASN A 9 -4.84 6.64 -0.70
CA ASN A 9 -5.85 5.90 -1.44
C ASN A 9 -5.33 4.53 -1.88
N VAL A 10 -4.08 4.44 -2.36
CA VAL A 10 -3.45 3.15 -2.68
C VAL A 10 -3.39 2.25 -1.45
N LEU A 11 -2.91 2.76 -0.31
CA LEU A 11 -2.85 1.97 0.93
C LEU A 11 -4.24 1.55 1.45
N LYS A 12 -5.24 2.43 1.37
CA LYS A 12 -6.62 2.10 1.76
C LYS A 12 -7.22 1.02 0.87
N PHE A 13 -7.01 1.11 -0.44
CA PHE A 13 -7.46 0.10 -1.39
C PHE A 13 -6.72 -1.22 -1.17
N TYR A 14 -5.40 -1.18 -0.98
CA TYR A 14 -4.60 -2.34 -0.61
C TYR A 14 -5.15 -3.03 0.63
N MET A 15 -5.49 -2.27 1.69
CA MET A 15 -6.07 -2.85 2.90
C MET A 15 -7.44 -3.50 2.65
N ALA A 16 -8.26 -2.95 1.75
CA ALA A 16 -9.49 -3.62 1.32
C ALA A 16 -9.21 -4.92 0.56
N VAL A 17 -8.16 -4.96 -0.28
CA VAL A 17 -7.70 -6.18 -0.97
C VAL A 17 -7.14 -7.20 0.01
N ASN A 18 -6.32 -6.78 0.98
CA ASN A 18 -5.79 -7.64 2.04
C ASN A 18 -6.92 -8.32 2.85
N LYS A 19 -8.05 -7.63 3.07
CA LYS A 19 -9.24 -8.25 3.69
C LYS A 19 -9.83 -9.43 2.91
N LEU A 20 -9.55 -9.55 1.61
CA LEU A 20 -9.97 -10.72 0.83
C LEU A 20 -9.17 -11.98 1.15
N LYS A 21 -7.94 -11.83 1.69
CA LYS A 21 -7.06 -12.91 2.13
C LYS A 21 -7.51 -13.49 3.49
N GLU A 22 -8.22 -12.71 4.30
CA GLU A 22 -8.63 -13.09 5.65
C GLU A 22 -9.70 -14.20 5.66
N THR A 23 -9.35 -15.33 6.29
CA THR A 23 -10.25 -16.47 6.47
C THR A 23 -9.76 -17.33 7.64
N ALA A 24 -10.59 -18.26 8.12
CA ALA A 24 -10.20 -19.20 9.17
C ALA A 24 -9.18 -20.22 8.65
N LYS A 25 -8.39 -20.81 9.54
CA LYS A 25 -7.41 -21.85 9.17
C LYS A 25 -8.09 -23.01 8.44
N GLY A 26 -7.59 -23.32 7.24
CA GLY A 26 -8.09 -24.42 6.41
C GLY A 26 -9.28 -24.06 5.52
N GLU A 27 -9.76 -22.82 5.56
CA GLU A 27 -10.81 -22.32 4.67
C GLU A 27 -10.22 -21.58 3.46
N SER A 28 -10.95 -21.61 2.34
CA SER A 28 -10.65 -20.79 1.16
C SER A 28 -10.92 -19.32 1.47
N SER A 29 -10.09 -18.43 0.96
CA SER A 29 -10.30 -16.97 1.04
C SER A 29 -11.19 -16.48 -0.10
N ARG A 30 -11.56 -15.19 -0.08
CA ARG A 30 -12.21 -14.57 -1.24
C ARG A 30 -11.22 -14.34 -2.37
N ALA A 31 -9.94 -14.08 -2.04
CA ALA A 31 -8.87 -13.98 -3.02
C ALA A 31 -8.69 -15.29 -3.81
N ASP A 32 -8.79 -16.44 -3.16
CA ASP A 32 -8.78 -17.75 -3.82
C ASP A 32 -9.87 -17.89 -4.91
N ASN A 33 -11.06 -17.35 -4.66
CA ASN A 33 -12.17 -17.39 -5.62
C ASN A 33 -11.88 -16.50 -6.85
N ILE A 34 -11.37 -15.27 -6.62
CA ILE A 34 -10.98 -14.36 -7.70
C ILE A 34 -9.88 -15.01 -8.54
N PHE A 35 -8.87 -15.57 -7.87
CA PHE A 35 -7.75 -16.21 -8.53
C PHE A 35 -8.21 -17.36 -9.42
N GLY A 36 -9.02 -18.26 -8.88
CA GLY A 36 -9.54 -19.41 -9.62
C GLY A 36 -10.41 -19.03 -10.83
N SER A 37 -11.33 -18.07 -10.67
CA SER A 37 -12.17 -17.60 -11.78
C SER A 37 -11.38 -16.85 -12.85
N SER A 38 -10.37 -16.05 -12.46
CA SER A 38 -9.50 -15.34 -13.39
C SER A 38 -8.57 -16.28 -14.17
N ILE A 39 -8.07 -17.35 -13.54
CA ILE A 39 -7.33 -18.42 -14.22
C ILE A 39 -8.21 -19.10 -15.28
N LEU A 40 -9.48 -19.36 -14.97
CA LEU A 40 -10.43 -19.87 -15.96
C LEU A 40 -10.66 -18.86 -17.09
N ALA A 41 -10.80 -17.58 -16.78
CA ALA A 41 -10.97 -16.54 -17.80
C ALA A 41 -9.81 -16.54 -18.80
N ILE A 42 -8.57 -16.59 -18.31
CA ILE A 42 -7.35 -16.66 -19.13
C ILE A 42 -7.33 -17.94 -19.99
N ALA A 43 -7.65 -19.09 -19.39
CA ALA A 43 -7.63 -20.37 -20.08
C ALA A 43 -8.69 -20.45 -21.20
N PHE A 44 -9.92 -20.01 -20.90
CA PHE A 44 -11.00 -19.98 -21.89
C PHE A 44 -10.74 -18.97 -23.00
N ASP A 45 -10.19 -17.80 -22.67
CA ASP A 45 -9.83 -16.82 -23.70
C ASP A 45 -8.68 -17.32 -24.60
N SER A 46 -7.72 -18.05 -24.03
CA SER A 46 -6.72 -18.76 -24.83
C SER A 46 -7.36 -19.70 -25.86
N GLU A 47 -8.32 -20.52 -25.43
CA GLU A 47 -8.88 -21.56 -26.30
C GLU A 47 -9.96 -21.06 -27.28
N PHE A 48 -10.71 -20.04 -26.90
CA PHE A 48 -11.91 -19.62 -27.61
C PHE A 48 -11.89 -18.15 -28.05
N ASN A 49 -10.94 -17.35 -27.58
CA ASN A 49 -10.85 -15.91 -27.84
C ASN A 49 -12.20 -15.21 -27.61
N ASN A 50 -12.79 -15.48 -26.45
CA ASN A 50 -14.16 -15.15 -26.13
C ASN A 50 -14.31 -13.90 -25.25
N ALA A 51 -13.25 -13.45 -24.59
CA ALA A 51 -13.28 -12.20 -23.84
C ALA A 51 -13.22 -11.02 -24.81
N SER A 52 -14.07 -10.01 -24.60
CA SER A 52 -13.94 -8.73 -25.30
C SER A 52 -12.79 -7.94 -24.70
N ASN A 53 -12.66 -7.96 -23.37
CA ASN A 53 -11.51 -7.46 -22.64
C ASN A 53 -11.26 -8.34 -21.39
N LEU A 54 -10.21 -9.15 -21.44
CA LEU A 54 -9.85 -10.06 -20.35
C LEU A 54 -9.54 -9.33 -19.04
N ALA A 55 -8.89 -8.17 -19.10
CA ALA A 55 -8.63 -7.37 -17.90
C ALA A 55 -9.91 -6.81 -17.29
N ASN A 56 -10.95 -6.55 -18.09
CA ASN A 56 -12.25 -6.14 -17.58
C ASN A 56 -12.94 -7.25 -16.77
N ILE A 57 -12.82 -8.51 -17.21
CA ILE A 57 -13.29 -9.68 -16.45
C ILE A 57 -12.58 -9.77 -15.09
N ILE A 58 -11.24 -9.68 -15.08
CA ILE A 58 -10.43 -9.69 -13.84
C ILE A 58 -10.86 -8.56 -12.89
N LYS A 59 -11.03 -7.34 -13.41
CA LYS A 59 -11.48 -6.19 -12.61
C LYS A 59 -12.89 -6.38 -12.05
N MET A 60 -13.83 -6.89 -12.84
CA MET A 60 -15.19 -7.19 -12.37
C MET A 60 -15.16 -8.20 -11.23
N GLU A 61 -14.39 -9.28 -11.36
CA GLU A 61 -14.27 -10.31 -10.32
C GLU A 61 -13.65 -9.76 -9.04
N LEU A 62 -12.57 -8.98 -9.14
CA LEU A 62 -11.91 -8.31 -8.02
C LEU A 62 -12.84 -7.33 -7.31
N LEU A 63 -13.41 -6.36 -8.05
CA LEU A 63 -14.23 -5.30 -7.48
C LEU A 63 -15.53 -5.83 -6.88
N TYR A 64 -16.10 -6.90 -7.46
CA TYR A 64 -17.27 -7.56 -6.90
C TYR A 64 -16.99 -8.17 -5.53
N GLU A 65 -15.86 -8.90 -5.38
CA GLU A 65 -15.50 -9.45 -4.06
C GLU A 65 -15.15 -8.34 -3.05
N LEU A 66 -14.46 -7.29 -3.49
CA LEU A 66 -14.19 -6.11 -2.67
C LEU A 66 -15.45 -5.41 -2.19
N SER A 67 -16.56 -5.45 -2.95
CA SER A 67 -17.83 -4.86 -2.53
C SER A 67 -18.42 -5.45 -1.24
N TYR A 68 -17.94 -6.63 -0.83
CA TYR A 68 -18.31 -7.28 0.44
C TYR A 68 -17.36 -6.94 1.59
N THR A 69 -16.25 -6.24 1.34
CA THR A 69 -15.29 -5.84 2.37
C THR A 69 -15.74 -4.55 3.07
N PRO A 70 -15.45 -4.39 4.38
CA PRO A 70 -15.81 -3.18 5.11
C PRO A 70 -15.19 -1.91 4.49
N ASN A 71 -15.96 -0.83 4.44
CA ASN A 71 -15.55 0.49 3.98
C ASN A 71 -15.15 0.58 2.49
N PHE A 72 -15.32 -0.46 1.67
CA PHE A 72 -14.93 -0.43 0.25
C PHE A 72 -15.53 0.77 -0.51
N PHE A 73 -16.82 1.05 -0.29
CA PHE A 73 -17.50 2.19 -0.93
C PHE A 73 -16.92 3.55 -0.51
N ASP A 74 -16.44 3.67 0.73
CA ASP A 74 -15.77 4.88 1.21
C ASP A 74 -14.37 5.02 0.57
N VAL A 75 -13.66 3.89 0.38
CA VAL A 75 -12.36 3.87 -0.29
C VAL A 75 -12.49 4.34 -1.74
N ILE A 76 -13.41 3.77 -2.53
CA ILE A 76 -13.59 4.17 -3.93
C ILE A 76 -14.17 5.59 -4.07
N GLU A 77 -14.89 6.08 -3.06
CA GLU A 77 -15.31 7.48 -2.98
C GLU A 77 -14.10 8.40 -2.81
N SER A 78 -13.15 8.06 -1.93
CA SER A 78 -11.90 8.83 -1.74
C SER A 78 -10.97 8.81 -2.97
N MET A 79 -11.05 7.76 -3.79
CA MET A 79 -10.36 7.66 -5.08
C MET A 79 -11.05 8.45 -6.20
N GLY A 80 -12.26 8.98 -5.97
CA GLY A 80 -13.07 9.61 -7.01
C GLY A 80 -13.54 8.63 -8.09
N LYS A 81 -13.65 7.34 -7.75
CA LYS A 81 -13.98 6.22 -8.65
C LYS A 81 -15.34 5.59 -8.39
N LYS A 82 -16.10 6.09 -7.43
CA LYS A 82 -17.38 5.52 -7.00
C LYS A 82 -18.36 5.28 -8.15
N GLU A 83 -18.64 6.30 -8.96
CA GLU A 83 -19.60 6.19 -10.07
C GLU A 83 -19.16 5.13 -11.11
N GLU A 84 -17.88 5.18 -11.53
CA GLU A 84 -17.29 4.25 -12.49
C GLU A 84 -17.36 2.79 -12.00
N ILE A 85 -16.99 2.56 -10.73
CA ILE A 85 -16.96 1.22 -10.14
C ILE A 85 -18.38 0.71 -9.85
N GLU A 86 -19.29 1.55 -9.37
CA GLU A 86 -20.70 1.16 -9.16
C GLU A 86 -21.39 0.80 -10.48
N GLU A 87 -21.11 1.51 -11.58
CA GLU A 87 -21.59 1.14 -12.90
C GLU A 87 -21.07 -0.22 -13.34
N LEU A 88 -19.77 -0.48 -13.15
CA LEU A 88 -19.16 -1.78 -13.49
C LEU A 88 -19.72 -2.93 -12.62
N LEU A 89 -19.99 -2.68 -11.33
CA LEU A 89 -20.64 -3.64 -10.44
C LEU A 89 -22.07 -3.95 -10.88
N LEU A 90 -22.84 -2.93 -11.29
CA LEU A 90 -24.19 -3.12 -11.82
C LEU A 90 -24.17 -3.86 -13.16
N GLU A 91 -23.17 -3.61 -14.00
CA GLU A 91 -22.96 -4.33 -15.26
C GLU A 91 -22.69 -5.82 -15.00
N PHE A 92 -21.77 -6.10 -14.08
CA PHE A 92 -21.43 -7.44 -13.62
C PHE A 92 -22.67 -8.17 -13.07
N GLN A 93 -23.31 -7.62 -12.04
CA GLN A 93 -24.47 -8.23 -11.35
C GLN A 93 -25.65 -8.50 -12.28
N ALA A 94 -25.87 -7.65 -13.28
CA ALA A 94 -26.96 -7.79 -14.24
C ALA A 94 -26.56 -8.57 -15.50
N CYS A 95 -25.31 -9.08 -15.60
CA CYS A 95 -24.77 -9.76 -16.78
C CYS A 95 -24.99 -8.96 -18.08
N LYS A 96 -24.85 -7.63 -18.03
CA LYS A 96 -25.25 -6.74 -19.13
C LYS A 96 -24.33 -6.81 -20.36
N SER A 97 -23.09 -7.23 -20.17
CA SER A 97 -22.10 -7.36 -21.25
C SER A 97 -21.63 -8.81 -21.42
N PRO A 98 -20.98 -9.12 -22.56
CA PRO A 98 -20.31 -10.41 -22.75
C PRO A 98 -19.29 -10.71 -21.64
N ASP A 99 -18.46 -9.72 -21.27
CA ASP A 99 -17.44 -9.88 -20.22
C ASP A 99 -18.08 -10.14 -18.85
N ALA A 100 -19.15 -9.42 -18.50
CA ALA A 100 -19.91 -9.66 -17.26
C ALA A 100 -20.52 -11.08 -17.21
N SER A 101 -21.07 -11.54 -18.33
CA SER A 101 -21.62 -12.91 -18.44
C SER A 101 -20.54 -13.98 -18.28
N LEU A 102 -19.35 -13.74 -18.86
CA LEU A 102 -18.20 -14.63 -18.72
C LEU A 102 -17.66 -14.65 -17.29
N ALA A 103 -17.51 -13.49 -16.65
CA ALA A 103 -17.06 -13.39 -15.26
C ALA A 103 -17.97 -14.20 -14.30
N HIS A 104 -19.30 -14.07 -14.43
CA HIS A 104 -20.25 -14.88 -13.67
C HIS A 104 -20.10 -16.39 -13.95
N LYS A 105 -19.94 -16.76 -15.23
CA LYS A 105 -19.72 -18.15 -15.63
C LYS A 105 -18.46 -18.71 -14.97
N TYR A 106 -17.35 -17.99 -14.98
CA TYR A 106 -16.09 -18.48 -14.44
C TYR A 106 -16.08 -18.56 -12.92
N LYS A 107 -16.73 -17.63 -12.21
CA LYS A 107 -16.96 -17.77 -10.76
C LYS A 107 -17.77 -19.02 -10.41
N SER A 108 -18.87 -19.27 -11.13
CA SER A 108 -19.67 -20.47 -10.90
C SER A 108 -18.89 -21.75 -11.23
N LEU A 109 -18.04 -21.69 -12.25
CA LEU A 109 -17.26 -22.83 -12.68
C LEU A 109 -16.11 -23.13 -11.71
N ASP A 110 -15.44 -22.11 -11.19
CA ASP A 110 -14.37 -22.25 -10.20
C ASP A 110 -14.84 -23.00 -8.96
N ILE A 111 -16.04 -22.70 -8.44
CA ILE A 111 -16.63 -23.42 -7.30
C ILE A 111 -16.74 -24.91 -7.61
N THR A 112 -17.26 -25.23 -8.81
CA THR A 112 -17.49 -26.62 -9.20
C THR A 112 -16.17 -27.37 -9.43
N LEU A 113 -15.22 -26.74 -10.12
CA LEU A 113 -13.93 -27.35 -10.42
C LEU A 113 -13.04 -27.45 -9.19
N SER A 114 -13.04 -26.48 -8.28
CA SER A 114 -12.30 -26.54 -7.02
C SER A 114 -12.76 -27.75 -6.20
N SER A 115 -14.09 -27.94 -6.07
CA SER A 115 -14.65 -29.11 -5.38
C SER A 115 -14.23 -30.43 -6.04
N ILE A 116 -14.18 -30.51 -7.37
CA ILE A 116 -13.70 -31.72 -8.06
C ILE A 116 -12.20 -31.92 -7.79
N ALA A 117 -11.39 -30.86 -7.88
CA ALA A 117 -9.95 -30.91 -7.67
C ALA A 117 -9.60 -31.43 -6.27
N GLU A 118 -10.23 -30.90 -5.23
CA GLU A 118 -10.08 -31.34 -3.83
C GLU A 118 -10.41 -32.82 -3.62
N ASN A 119 -11.31 -33.39 -4.45
CA ASN A 119 -11.78 -34.77 -4.35
C ASN A 119 -11.13 -35.70 -5.39
N THR A 120 -9.97 -35.32 -5.93
CA THR A 120 -9.22 -36.10 -6.92
C THR A 120 -7.76 -36.23 -6.53
N LYS A 121 -7.12 -37.32 -6.97
CA LYS A 121 -5.73 -37.65 -6.60
C LYS A 121 -4.73 -37.39 -7.72
N SER A 122 -5.20 -37.18 -8.94
CA SER A 122 -4.35 -36.92 -10.10
C SER A 122 -5.04 -35.98 -11.09
N ILE A 123 -4.22 -35.34 -11.92
CA ILE A 123 -4.69 -34.49 -13.01
C ILE A 123 -5.60 -35.24 -13.99
N ASP A 124 -5.31 -36.51 -14.28
CA ASP A 124 -6.13 -37.32 -15.20
C ASP A 124 -7.51 -37.62 -14.60
N GLU A 125 -7.56 -37.97 -13.30
CA GLU A 125 -8.82 -38.18 -12.58
C GLU A 125 -9.66 -36.89 -12.52
N PHE A 126 -8.99 -35.76 -12.28
CA PHE A 126 -9.62 -34.43 -12.32
C PHE A 126 -10.23 -34.14 -13.69
N VAL A 127 -9.44 -34.29 -14.76
CA VAL A 127 -9.89 -34.02 -16.13
C VAL A 127 -11.08 -34.90 -16.50
N ASP A 128 -11.02 -36.20 -16.20
CA ASP A 128 -12.11 -37.14 -16.51
C ASP A 128 -13.44 -36.74 -15.84
N LYS A 129 -13.40 -36.35 -14.56
CA LYS A 129 -14.58 -35.91 -13.81
C LYS A 129 -15.07 -34.54 -14.28
N ALA A 130 -14.15 -33.59 -14.50
CA ALA A 130 -14.49 -32.22 -14.86
C ALA A 130 -15.03 -32.09 -16.28
N LEU A 131 -14.57 -32.93 -17.22
CA LEU A 131 -15.08 -32.95 -18.60
C LEU A 131 -16.59 -33.24 -18.66
N VAL A 132 -17.12 -34.06 -17.75
CA VAL A 132 -18.56 -34.34 -17.67
C VAL A 132 -19.37 -33.08 -17.38
N VAL A 133 -18.78 -32.10 -16.70
CA VAL A 133 -19.43 -30.85 -16.29
C VAL A 133 -19.38 -29.79 -17.39
N ILE A 134 -18.24 -29.66 -18.08
CA ILE A 134 -17.98 -28.47 -18.91
C ILE A 134 -17.88 -28.71 -20.42
N SER A 135 -17.68 -29.96 -20.85
CA SER A 135 -17.27 -30.21 -22.23
C SER A 135 -18.44 -30.34 -23.21
N MET A 136 -18.15 -30.02 -24.47
CA MET A 136 -18.97 -30.36 -25.62
C MET A 136 -18.14 -31.24 -26.55
N ASP A 137 -18.73 -32.30 -27.12
CA ASP A 137 -18.00 -33.31 -27.91
C ASP A 137 -17.12 -32.73 -29.04
N LYS A 138 -17.51 -31.58 -29.62
CA LYS A 138 -16.81 -30.95 -30.75
C LYS A 138 -15.50 -30.24 -30.37
N ASP A 139 -15.31 -29.86 -29.11
CA ASP A 139 -14.17 -29.04 -28.65
C ASP A 139 -13.44 -29.70 -27.46
N LYS A 140 -13.57 -31.02 -27.29
CA LYS A 140 -13.08 -31.77 -26.13
C LYS A 140 -11.60 -31.48 -25.79
N GLU A 141 -10.72 -31.42 -26.78
CA GLU A 141 -9.28 -31.14 -26.56
C GLU A 141 -9.04 -29.75 -25.96
N LYS A 142 -9.79 -28.73 -26.39
CA LYS A 142 -9.71 -27.38 -25.82
C LYS A 142 -10.07 -27.38 -24.34
N TYR A 143 -11.16 -28.09 -23.99
CA TYR A 143 -11.56 -28.24 -22.59
C TYR A 143 -10.52 -29.01 -21.76
N ILE A 144 -9.87 -30.04 -22.33
CA ILE A 144 -8.76 -30.73 -21.65
C ILE A 144 -7.62 -29.76 -21.35
N ASN A 145 -7.24 -28.91 -22.31
CA ASN A 145 -6.18 -27.91 -22.11
C ASN A 145 -6.53 -26.93 -20.98
N ILE A 146 -7.76 -26.40 -20.98
CA ILE A 146 -8.28 -25.52 -19.92
C ILE A 146 -8.20 -26.20 -18.56
N LEU A 147 -8.70 -27.43 -18.46
CA LEU A 147 -8.75 -28.17 -17.21
C LEU A 147 -7.35 -28.47 -16.66
N LYS A 148 -6.40 -28.84 -17.51
CA LYS A 148 -5.02 -29.08 -17.08
C LYS A 148 -4.35 -27.81 -16.57
N PHE A 149 -4.50 -26.70 -17.29
CA PHE A 149 -3.99 -25.39 -16.85
C PHE A 149 -4.62 -24.96 -15.52
N TYR A 150 -5.95 -25.09 -15.40
CA TYR A 150 -6.66 -24.80 -14.16
C TYR A 150 -6.19 -25.67 -13.00
N TYR A 151 -6.04 -26.99 -13.21
CA TYR A 151 -5.65 -27.93 -12.15
C TYR A 151 -4.30 -27.57 -11.52
N TYR A 152 -3.29 -27.24 -12.33
CA TYR A 152 -2.00 -26.80 -11.80
C TYR A 152 -2.14 -25.53 -10.96
N ASN A 153 -2.79 -24.51 -11.52
CA ASN A 153 -2.95 -23.23 -10.83
C ASN A 153 -3.81 -23.34 -9.57
N HIS A 154 -4.86 -24.18 -9.58
CA HIS A 154 -5.69 -24.45 -8.40
C HIS A 154 -4.85 -24.87 -7.19
N THR A 155 -3.72 -25.58 -7.39
CA THR A 155 -2.84 -25.95 -6.26
C THR A 155 -2.29 -24.74 -5.51
N LEU A 156 -2.11 -23.59 -6.18
CA LEU A 156 -1.60 -22.35 -5.59
C LEU A 156 -2.53 -21.80 -4.49
N LYS A 157 -3.82 -22.13 -4.51
CA LYS A 157 -4.79 -21.81 -3.44
C LYS A 157 -4.46 -22.45 -2.09
N SER A 158 -3.62 -23.47 -2.10
CA SER A 158 -3.28 -24.29 -0.93
C SER A 158 -1.77 -24.34 -0.63
N LYS A 159 -0.96 -23.59 -1.40
CA LYS A 159 0.48 -23.49 -1.19
C LYS A 159 0.80 -22.24 -0.40
N LEU A 160 1.29 -22.45 0.82
CA LEU A 160 1.80 -21.39 1.67
C LEU A 160 2.94 -20.66 0.95
N ARG A 161 2.94 -19.32 1.00
CA ARG A 161 4.09 -18.51 0.61
C ARG A 161 5.26 -18.84 1.54
N THR A 162 6.34 -19.39 0.97
CA THR A 162 7.47 -19.96 1.73
C THR A 162 8.10 -18.94 2.66
N GLY A 163 8.12 -17.66 2.25
CA GLY A 163 8.59 -16.57 3.10
C GLY A 163 7.90 -16.49 4.48
N TRP A 164 6.65 -16.91 4.61
CA TRP A 164 5.90 -16.83 5.87
C TRP A 164 6.01 -18.07 6.75
N ASP A 165 6.64 -19.14 6.26
CA ASP A 165 6.76 -20.38 7.01
C ASP A 165 7.70 -20.26 8.23
N LYS A 166 7.70 -21.30 9.06
CA LYS A 166 8.52 -21.40 10.28
C LYS A 166 10.03 -21.37 10.03
N GLU A 167 10.50 -21.70 8.83
CA GLU A 167 11.92 -21.72 8.47
C GLU A 167 12.38 -20.35 7.99
N HIS A 168 11.44 -19.48 7.57
CA HIS A 168 11.63 -18.11 7.12
C HIS A 168 11.10 -17.11 8.16
N TRP A 169 10.13 -16.24 7.85
CA TRP A 169 9.70 -15.18 8.77
C TRP A 169 8.91 -15.66 9.98
N ASN A 170 8.60 -16.96 10.05
CA ASN A 170 7.93 -17.62 11.15
C ASN A 170 6.64 -16.87 11.54
N ILE A 171 5.74 -16.67 10.56
CA ILE A 171 4.46 -16.01 10.81
C ILE A 171 3.56 -16.98 11.55
N GLU A 172 3.13 -16.61 12.75
CA GLU A 172 2.18 -17.39 13.54
C GLU A 172 0.89 -16.59 13.78
N SER A 173 -0.24 -17.18 13.40
CA SER A 173 -1.57 -16.68 13.73
C SER A 173 -2.33 -17.75 14.49
N GLU A 174 -3.11 -17.38 15.51
CA GLU A 174 -3.95 -18.33 16.24
C GLU A 174 -5.15 -18.79 15.40
N ASN A 175 -5.88 -17.84 14.81
CA ASN A 175 -7.20 -18.05 14.22
C ASN A 175 -7.27 -17.76 12.72
N GLU A 176 -6.33 -17.00 12.16
CA GLU A 176 -6.35 -16.62 10.75
C GLU A 176 -5.44 -17.53 9.90
N ARG A 177 -5.81 -17.71 8.64
CA ARG A 177 -4.98 -18.37 7.64
C ARG A 177 -3.82 -17.44 7.23
N VAL A 178 -2.60 -17.98 7.17
CA VAL A 178 -1.44 -17.29 6.57
C VAL A 178 -1.58 -17.29 5.04
N GLU A 179 -1.01 -16.29 4.38
CA GLU A 179 -1.12 -16.05 2.94
C GLU A 179 -0.64 -17.25 2.09
N MET A 180 -1.48 -17.64 1.13
CA MET A 180 -1.14 -18.60 0.08
C MET A 180 -0.67 -17.87 -1.19
N ILE A 181 -0.05 -18.56 -2.13
CA ILE A 181 0.46 -17.95 -3.37
C ILE A 181 -0.68 -17.25 -4.15
N SER A 182 -1.88 -17.82 -4.17
CA SER A 182 -3.07 -17.19 -4.78
C SER A 182 -3.45 -15.85 -4.14
N ASP A 183 -3.37 -15.75 -2.81
CA ASP A 183 -3.69 -14.54 -2.06
C ASP A 183 -2.70 -13.41 -2.40
N HIS A 184 -1.41 -13.75 -2.50
CA HIS A 184 -0.34 -12.86 -2.94
C HIS A 184 -0.59 -12.34 -4.37
N ILE A 185 -0.92 -13.23 -5.31
CA ILE A 185 -1.26 -12.84 -6.69
C ILE A 185 -2.40 -11.81 -6.72
N ILE A 186 -3.47 -12.02 -5.95
CA ILE A 186 -4.59 -11.07 -5.87
C ILE A 186 -4.18 -9.77 -5.19
N GLY A 187 -3.31 -9.83 -4.20
CA GLY A 187 -2.69 -8.67 -3.56
C GLY A 187 -1.93 -7.79 -4.56
N ALA A 188 -1.03 -8.39 -5.34
CA ALA A 188 -0.27 -7.71 -6.38
C ALA A 188 -1.16 -7.13 -7.50
N VAL A 189 -2.18 -7.88 -7.94
CA VAL A 189 -3.19 -7.40 -8.92
C VAL A 189 -3.99 -6.21 -8.35
N GLY A 190 -4.37 -6.28 -7.07
CA GLY A 190 -5.04 -5.20 -6.37
C GLY A 190 -4.19 -3.94 -6.26
N LEU A 191 -2.89 -4.08 -5.98
CA LEU A 191 -1.93 -2.96 -6.00
C LEU A 191 -1.83 -2.36 -7.40
N ALA A 192 -1.64 -3.18 -8.43
CA ALA A 192 -1.57 -2.68 -9.80
C ALA A 192 -2.83 -1.89 -10.20
N TYR A 193 -4.01 -2.35 -9.80
CA TYR A 193 -5.26 -1.60 -9.98
C TYR A 193 -5.25 -0.26 -9.23
N ALA A 194 -4.86 -0.26 -7.96
CA ALA A 194 -4.82 0.94 -7.13
C ALA A 194 -3.84 1.98 -7.68
N PHE A 195 -2.62 1.57 -8.03
CA PHE A 195 -1.63 2.45 -8.64
C PHE A 195 -2.12 2.99 -9.99
N GLY A 196 -2.70 2.15 -10.84
CA GLY A 196 -3.24 2.59 -12.13
C GLY A 196 -4.43 3.56 -12.03
N SER A 197 -5.15 3.54 -10.90
CA SER A 197 -6.21 4.52 -10.61
C SER A 197 -5.64 5.85 -10.14
N GLU A 198 -4.67 5.81 -9.22
CA GLU A 198 -4.19 6.99 -8.49
C GLU A 198 -3.04 7.72 -9.20
N PHE A 199 -2.29 7.01 -10.05
CA PHE A 199 -1.15 7.53 -10.78
C PHE A 199 -1.34 7.34 -12.29
N LYS A 200 -0.68 8.22 -13.06
CA LYS A 200 -0.74 8.17 -14.52
C LYS A 200 0.53 7.54 -15.06
N TYR A 201 0.35 6.51 -15.86
CA TYR A 201 1.43 5.82 -16.56
C TYR A 201 1.23 5.94 -18.07
N ASP A 202 2.34 5.95 -18.82
CA ASP A 202 2.33 6.01 -20.30
C ASP A 202 2.17 4.61 -20.93
N PHE A 203 1.70 3.63 -20.17
CA PHE A 203 1.41 2.26 -20.60
C PHE A 203 0.05 1.80 -20.06
N ASP A 204 -0.51 0.75 -20.67
CA ASP A 204 -1.80 0.21 -20.25
C ASP A 204 -1.65 -0.73 -19.05
N VAL A 205 -2.06 -0.28 -17.87
CA VAL A 205 -2.03 -1.07 -16.63
C VAL A 205 -2.85 -2.37 -16.73
N ASN A 206 -3.84 -2.44 -17.62
CA ASN A 206 -4.60 -3.68 -17.83
C ASN A 206 -3.71 -4.86 -18.30
N GLU A 207 -2.63 -4.58 -19.02
CA GLU A 207 -1.65 -5.61 -19.42
C GLU A 207 -0.84 -6.12 -18.21
N ALA A 208 -0.53 -5.26 -17.25
CA ALA A 208 0.10 -5.65 -15.98
C ALA A 208 -0.82 -6.53 -15.14
N LEU A 209 -2.13 -6.24 -15.07
CA LEU A 209 -3.09 -7.08 -14.34
C LEU A 209 -3.11 -8.52 -14.88
N LYS A 210 -3.11 -8.68 -16.21
CA LYS A 210 -3.10 -10.00 -16.86
C LYS A 210 -1.80 -10.76 -16.58
N THR A 211 -0.67 -10.06 -16.65
CA THR A 211 0.66 -10.65 -16.38
C THR A 211 0.77 -11.10 -14.92
N LEU A 212 0.37 -10.24 -13.98
CA LEU A 212 0.36 -10.56 -12.54
C LEU A 212 -0.58 -11.72 -12.21
N MET A 213 -1.69 -11.93 -12.94
CA MET A 213 -2.53 -13.11 -12.70
C MET A 213 -1.82 -14.45 -12.96
N ILE A 214 -0.72 -14.46 -13.72
CA ILE A 214 0.01 -15.68 -14.09
C ILE A 214 1.49 -15.68 -13.67
N HIS A 215 2.01 -14.60 -13.07
CA HIS A 215 3.45 -14.47 -12.82
C HIS A 215 4.03 -15.64 -12.00
N GLU A 216 3.27 -16.17 -11.04
CA GLU A 216 3.69 -17.27 -10.17
C GLU A 216 3.22 -18.67 -10.62
N ILE A 217 2.76 -18.87 -11.87
CA ILE A 217 2.27 -20.20 -12.30
C ILE A 217 3.35 -21.29 -12.21
N GLY A 218 4.63 -20.93 -12.30
CA GLY A 218 5.75 -21.87 -12.16
C GLY A 218 5.81 -22.52 -10.77
N GLU A 219 5.40 -21.80 -9.73
CA GLU A 219 5.42 -22.25 -8.34
C GLU A 219 4.44 -23.41 -8.11
N ALA A 220 3.46 -23.62 -9.01
CA ALA A 220 2.59 -24.79 -8.98
C ALA A 220 3.38 -26.11 -9.11
N ILE A 221 4.55 -26.08 -9.76
CA ILE A 221 5.42 -27.25 -9.93
C ILE A 221 6.58 -27.24 -8.93
N ILE A 222 7.27 -26.11 -8.78
CA ILE A 222 8.55 -26.08 -8.04
C ILE A 222 8.42 -25.61 -6.59
N GLY A 223 7.24 -25.10 -6.19
CA GLY A 223 7.05 -24.40 -4.92
C GLY A 223 7.52 -22.95 -4.97
N ASP A 224 7.27 -22.19 -3.91
CA ASP A 224 7.78 -20.82 -3.76
C ASP A 224 9.23 -20.88 -3.23
N ILE A 225 10.16 -20.34 -4.02
CA ILE A 225 11.60 -20.34 -3.72
C ILE A 225 12.02 -18.92 -3.34
N THR A 226 12.50 -18.76 -2.11
CA THR A 226 12.89 -17.47 -1.56
C THR A 226 14.35 -17.13 -1.85
N PRO A 227 14.76 -15.85 -1.67
CA PRO A 227 16.16 -15.46 -1.72
C PRO A 227 17.07 -16.14 -0.69
N PHE A 228 16.51 -16.86 0.30
CA PHE A 228 17.24 -17.48 1.40
C PHE A 228 17.45 -18.99 1.22
N ASP A 229 16.87 -19.60 0.18
CA ASP A 229 16.89 -21.06 -0.07
C ASP A 229 18.16 -21.59 -0.75
N ASN A 230 19.24 -20.80 -0.79
CA ASN A 230 20.52 -21.16 -1.41
C ASN A 230 20.42 -21.60 -2.90
N VAL A 231 19.39 -21.16 -3.62
CA VAL A 231 19.27 -21.31 -5.07
C VAL A 231 19.76 -20.02 -5.74
N THR A 232 20.69 -20.12 -6.70
CA THR A 232 21.15 -18.93 -7.41
C THR A 232 20.04 -18.37 -8.31
N VAL A 233 20.03 -17.05 -8.52
CA VAL A 233 19.06 -16.37 -9.42
C VAL A 233 18.99 -17.04 -10.80
N LYS A 234 20.15 -17.43 -11.36
CA LYS A 234 20.21 -18.13 -12.64
C LYS A 234 19.55 -19.51 -12.60
N GLN A 235 19.83 -20.30 -11.56
CA GLN A 235 19.22 -21.62 -11.39
C GLN A 235 17.71 -21.51 -11.20
N LYS A 236 17.26 -20.58 -10.33
CA LYS A 236 15.83 -20.29 -10.07
C LYS A 236 15.11 -19.99 -11.39
N ARG A 237 15.65 -19.05 -12.18
CA ARG A 237 15.10 -18.70 -13.49
C ARG A 237 14.99 -19.90 -14.44
N GLU A 238 16.04 -20.73 -14.53
CA GLU A 238 16.04 -21.91 -15.41
C GLU A 238 15.00 -22.97 -15.02
N ILE A 239 14.76 -23.20 -13.72
CA ILE A 239 13.75 -24.16 -13.26
C ILE A 239 12.34 -23.59 -13.36
N GLU A 240 12.15 -22.30 -13.09
CA GLU A 240 10.87 -21.59 -13.24
C GLU A 240 10.40 -21.58 -14.68
N HIS A 241 11.28 -21.27 -15.62
CA HIS A 241 10.92 -21.23 -17.04
C HIS A 241 10.42 -22.58 -17.55
N LYS A 242 11.02 -23.68 -17.09
CA LYS A 242 10.55 -25.04 -17.42
C LYS A 242 9.22 -25.36 -16.76
N ALA A 243 9.02 -24.89 -15.53
CA ALA A 243 7.76 -25.06 -14.81
C ALA A 243 6.61 -24.28 -15.48
N MET A 244 6.82 -23.01 -15.83
CA MET A 244 5.87 -22.18 -16.56
C MET A 244 5.43 -22.86 -17.86
N GLN A 245 6.38 -23.36 -18.66
CA GLN A 245 6.07 -24.11 -19.88
C GLN A 245 5.26 -25.37 -19.63
N THR A 246 5.51 -26.06 -18.51
CA THR A 246 4.75 -27.26 -18.12
C THR A 246 3.32 -26.91 -17.77
N VAL A 247 3.11 -25.83 -17.01
CA VAL A 247 1.78 -25.38 -16.58
C VAL A 247 0.96 -24.84 -17.75
N LEU A 248 1.57 -24.02 -18.62
CA LEU A 248 0.93 -23.52 -19.85
C LEU A 248 0.52 -24.67 -20.80
N GLY A 249 1.22 -25.80 -20.75
CA GLY A 249 0.82 -27.04 -21.42
C GLY A 249 0.60 -26.85 -22.93
N ASN A 250 -0.61 -27.11 -23.40
CA ASN A 250 -0.97 -27.01 -24.83
C ASN A 250 -2.03 -25.92 -25.09
N LEU A 251 -2.10 -24.88 -24.25
CA LEU A 251 -2.96 -23.74 -24.49
C LEU A 251 -2.67 -23.10 -25.86
N ASN A 252 -3.69 -22.71 -26.61
CA ASN A 252 -3.53 -22.11 -27.94
C ASN A 252 -2.75 -20.78 -27.90
N LYS A 253 -2.92 -19.97 -26.85
CA LYS A 253 -2.15 -18.74 -26.61
C LYS A 253 -0.90 -18.97 -25.73
N ARG A 254 -0.41 -20.21 -25.60
CA ARG A 254 0.76 -20.54 -24.75
C ARG A 254 1.96 -19.64 -25.02
N ASP A 255 2.32 -19.42 -26.29
CA ASP A 255 3.52 -18.66 -26.63
C ASP A 255 3.40 -17.19 -26.24
N GLU A 256 2.21 -16.59 -26.39
CA GLU A 256 1.92 -15.22 -25.95
C GLU A 256 2.02 -15.10 -24.42
N LEU A 257 1.36 -16.01 -23.68
CA LEU A 257 1.41 -16.04 -22.22
C LEU A 257 2.83 -16.29 -21.70
N TYR A 258 3.58 -17.19 -22.35
CA TYR A 258 4.96 -17.46 -21.98
C TYR A 258 5.87 -16.26 -22.23
N GLN A 259 5.69 -15.58 -23.36
CA GLN A 259 6.48 -14.37 -23.65
C GLN A 259 6.21 -13.26 -22.63
N SER A 260 4.95 -13.06 -22.23
CA SER A 260 4.58 -12.13 -21.15
C SER A 260 5.29 -12.44 -19.82
N LEU A 261 5.41 -13.73 -19.45
CA LEU A 261 6.18 -14.14 -18.26
C LEU A 261 7.69 -13.90 -18.41
N LEU A 262 8.24 -14.13 -19.61
CA LEU A 262 9.65 -13.85 -19.89
C LEU A 262 9.99 -12.36 -19.82
N ASP A 263 9.07 -11.52 -20.28
CA ASP A 263 9.21 -10.06 -20.26
C ASP A 263 9.09 -9.53 -18.82
N PHE A 264 8.16 -10.06 -18.03
CA PHE A 264 8.06 -9.81 -16.59
C PHE A 264 9.36 -10.15 -15.86
N ASP A 265 9.90 -11.35 -16.06
CA ASP A 265 11.17 -11.79 -15.46
C ASP A 265 12.37 -10.96 -15.90
N ALA A 266 12.32 -10.39 -17.11
CA ALA A 266 13.38 -9.52 -17.61
C ALA A 266 13.31 -8.14 -16.95
N GLY A 267 12.10 -7.65 -16.64
CA GLY A 267 11.89 -6.37 -15.98
C GLY A 267 12.48 -5.17 -16.74
N THR A 268 12.57 -5.26 -18.07
CA THR A 268 13.32 -4.27 -18.87
C THR A 268 12.45 -3.13 -19.39
N ASN A 269 11.14 -3.33 -19.54
CA ASN A 269 10.23 -2.27 -19.98
C ASN A 269 9.49 -1.66 -18.79
N PRO A 270 8.93 -0.44 -18.94
CA PRO A 270 8.21 0.22 -17.86
C PRO A 270 7.08 -0.64 -17.26
N ILE A 271 6.24 -1.26 -18.10
CA ILE A 271 5.11 -2.07 -17.59
C ILE A 271 5.56 -3.32 -16.81
N ASP A 272 6.64 -3.97 -17.25
CA ASP A 272 7.20 -5.14 -16.58
C ASP A 272 7.84 -4.72 -15.24
N THR A 273 8.54 -3.58 -15.23
CA THR A 273 9.07 -2.97 -13.99
C THR A 273 7.96 -2.62 -13.01
N PHE A 274 6.87 -2.03 -13.51
CA PHE A 274 5.68 -1.72 -12.71
C PHE A 274 5.07 -2.98 -12.10
N ALA A 275 4.86 -4.03 -12.89
CA ALA A 275 4.33 -5.30 -12.40
C ALA A 275 5.26 -5.93 -11.36
N HIS A 276 6.58 -5.94 -11.59
CA HIS A 276 7.55 -6.48 -10.64
C HIS A 276 7.55 -5.68 -9.32
N ASN A 277 7.39 -4.36 -9.39
CA ASN A 277 7.25 -3.54 -8.19
C ASN A 277 5.95 -3.84 -7.44
N CYS A 278 4.83 -4.09 -8.12
CA CYS A 278 3.57 -4.50 -7.47
C CYS A 278 3.69 -5.87 -6.78
N ASP A 279 4.34 -6.85 -7.41
CA ASP A 279 4.67 -8.16 -6.79
C ASP A 279 5.48 -7.96 -5.50
N LYS A 280 6.59 -7.22 -5.59
CA LYS A 280 7.46 -6.99 -4.43
C LYS A 280 6.78 -6.18 -3.31
N GLU A 281 6.05 -5.14 -3.66
CA GLU A 281 5.42 -4.26 -2.66
C GLU A 281 4.23 -4.93 -1.95
N ASP A 282 3.52 -5.88 -2.59
CA ASP A 282 2.51 -6.69 -1.87
C ASP A 282 3.14 -7.44 -0.69
N ALA A 283 4.29 -8.10 -0.91
CA ALA A 283 5.00 -8.82 0.15
C ALA A 283 5.49 -7.86 1.26
N ASP A 284 6.02 -6.69 0.90
CA ASP A 284 6.43 -5.66 1.85
C ASP A 284 5.26 -5.18 2.73
N LEU A 285 4.11 -4.90 2.11
CA LEU A 285 2.92 -4.43 2.81
C LEU A 285 2.25 -5.55 3.62
N GLU A 286 2.23 -6.79 3.15
CA GLU A 286 1.76 -7.94 3.93
C GLU A 286 2.62 -8.14 5.19
N ALA A 287 3.93 -8.01 5.08
CA ALA A 287 4.83 -8.07 6.25
C ALA A 287 4.48 -6.98 7.28
N LYS A 288 4.10 -5.77 6.83
CA LYS A 288 3.60 -4.70 7.71
C LYS A 288 2.27 -5.08 8.38
N VAL A 289 1.32 -5.62 7.60
CA VAL A 289 0.02 -6.06 8.13
C VAL A 289 0.20 -7.14 9.20
N TYR A 290 1.03 -8.15 8.94
CA TYR A 290 1.36 -9.17 9.95
C TYR A 290 2.02 -8.60 11.19
N GLN A 291 2.83 -7.54 11.07
CA GLN A 291 3.44 -6.90 12.24
C GLN A 291 2.35 -6.24 13.09
N GLU A 292 1.41 -5.55 12.48
CA GLU A 292 0.33 -4.87 13.19
C GLU A 292 -0.69 -5.83 13.78
N LYS A 293 -0.92 -6.99 13.14
CA LYS A 293 -1.69 -8.09 13.70
C LYS A 293 -0.97 -8.83 14.84
N GLY A 294 0.33 -8.58 15.03
CA GLY A 294 1.15 -9.24 16.03
C GLY A 294 1.54 -10.68 15.68
N PHE A 295 1.54 -11.04 14.39
CA PHE A 295 1.85 -12.39 13.93
C PHE A 295 3.36 -12.65 13.75
N HIS A 296 4.18 -11.59 13.73
CA HIS A 296 5.64 -11.76 13.71
C HIS A 296 6.18 -12.09 15.10
N HIS A 297 7.08 -13.07 15.15
CA HIS A 297 7.94 -13.26 16.31
C HIS A 297 8.99 -12.14 16.40
N SER A 298 9.48 -11.89 17.61
CA SER A 298 10.56 -10.93 17.83
C SER A 298 11.82 -11.34 17.05
N LEU A 299 12.70 -10.38 16.70
CA LEU A 299 13.97 -10.70 16.03
C LEU A 299 14.91 -11.58 16.88
N THR A 300 14.66 -11.71 18.18
CA THR A 300 15.40 -12.61 19.08
C THR A 300 14.77 -14.01 19.19
N ASP A 301 13.57 -14.20 18.67
CA ASP A 301 12.79 -15.43 18.71
C ASP A 301 12.64 -16.01 17.30
N GLN A 302 13.78 -16.39 16.73
CA GLN A 302 13.91 -16.81 15.33
C GLN A 302 14.87 -18.02 15.23
N GLU A 303 14.70 -19.00 16.12
CA GLU A 303 15.56 -20.18 16.15
C GLU A 303 15.41 -20.98 14.84
N HIS A 304 16.54 -21.42 14.27
CA HIS A 304 16.62 -22.14 12.98
C HIS A 304 16.18 -21.38 11.72
N ASN A 305 15.74 -20.13 11.84
CA ASN A 305 15.35 -19.26 10.72
C ASN A 305 16.50 -19.02 9.71
N VAL A 306 16.26 -19.26 8.41
CA VAL A 306 17.24 -19.07 7.34
C VAL A 306 17.50 -17.60 7.01
N VAL A 307 16.51 -16.73 7.18
CA VAL A 307 16.62 -15.27 6.98
C VAL A 307 17.67 -14.70 7.94
N MET A 308 17.66 -15.14 9.19
CA MET A 308 18.57 -14.67 10.24
C MET A 308 20.04 -15.07 10.03
N LYS A 309 20.30 -15.99 9.09
CA LYS A 309 21.66 -16.38 8.67
C LYS A 309 22.23 -15.45 7.60
N SER A 310 21.40 -14.62 6.98
CA SER A 310 21.84 -13.65 5.96
C SER A 310 22.74 -12.58 6.58
N GLY A 311 23.96 -12.43 6.05
CA GLY A 311 24.89 -11.39 6.50
C GLY A 311 24.35 -9.96 6.32
N LYS A 312 23.50 -9.73 5.29
CA LYS A 312 22.81 -8.44 5.07
C LYS A 312 21.83 -8.15 6.21
N VAL A 313 21.03 -9.14 6.60
CA VAL A 313 20.05 -9.03 7.70
C VAL A 313 20.75 -8.85 9.05
N GLN A 314 21.77 -9.67 9.34
CA GLN A 314 22.55 -9.56 10.58
C GLN A 314 23.18 -8.18 10.73
N LYS A 315 23.68 -7.59 9.63
CA LYS A 315 24.22 -6.23 9.65
C LYS A 315 23.16 -5.20 10.04
N MET A 316 21.96 -5.26 9.46
CA MET A 316 20.86 -4.34 9.77
C MET A 316 20.48 -4.40 11.26
N ILE A 317 20.45 -5.61 11.84
CA ILE A 317 20.09 -5.82 13.24
C ILE A 317 21.22 -5.34 14.17
N ASN A 318 22.46 -5.76 13.91
CA ASN A 318 23.61 -5.44 14.76
C ASN A 318 23.96 -3.94 14.78
N GLU A 319 23.68 -3.23 13.68
CA GLU A 319 23.85 -1.77 13.60
C GLU A 319 22.67 -1.00 14.21
N GLY A 320 21.64 -1.70 14.71
CA GLY A 320 20.44 -1.09 15.30
C GLY A 320 19.52 -0.41 14.28
N LEU A 321 19.68 -0.70 12.99
CA LEU A 321 18.84 -0.15 11.92
C LEU A 321 17.48 -0.84 11.86
N ALA A 322 17.41 -2.13 12.20
CA ALA A 322 16.18 -2.91 12.27
C ALA A 322 15.88 -3.36 13.70
N THR A 323 14.66 -3.07 14.17
CA THR A 323 14.16 -3.47 15.50
C THR A 323 13.00 -4.46 15.42
N THR A 324 12.36 -4.56 14.26
CA THR A 324 11.29 -5.52 13.98
C THR A 324 11.54 -6.27 12.68
N ALA A 325 10.78 -7.35 12.42
CA ALA A 325 10.83 -8.07 11.15
C ALA A 325 10.49 -7.17 9.96
N PHE A 326 9.47 -6.31 10.09
CA PHE A 326 9.14 -5.35 9.02
C PHE A 326 10.23 -4.30 8.80
N ASP A 327 10.98 -3.88 9.83
CA ASP A 327 12.14 -3.00 9.60
C ASP A 327 13.17 -3.68 8.67
N VAL A 328 13.37 -4.99 8.82
CA VAL A 328 14.26 -5.74 7.93
C VAL A 328 13.69 -5.77 6.51
N TRP A 329 12.42 -6.13 6.32
CA TRP A 329 11.74 -6.08 5.01
C TRP A 329 11.93 -4.72 4.33
N TYR A 330 11.53 -3.65 5.02
CA TYR A 330 11.68 -2.27 4.54
C TYR A 330 13.13 -1.95 4.12
N LEU A 331 14.12 -2.27 4.95
CA LEU A 331 15.52 -1.99 4.64
C LEU A 331 16.08 -2.89 3.54
N TYR A 332 15.54 -4.09 3.39
CA TYR A 332 15.97 -5.05 2.38
C TYR A 332 15.59 -4.58 0.98
N ASP A 333 14.36 -4.07 0.84
CA ASP A 333 13.72 -3.82 -0.46
C ASP A 333 13.55 -2.34 -0.82
N LYS A 334 13.66 -1.39 0.12
CA LYS A 334 13.51 0.06 -0.19
C LYS A 334 14.33 0.56 -1.38
N ASN A 335 15.51 -0.01 -1.62
CA ASN A 335 16.40 0.41 -2.70
C ASN A 335 15.91 -0.04 -4.09
N ILE A 336 15.02 -1.03 -4.17
CA ILE A 336 14.32 -1.42 -5.40
C ILE A 336 13.56 -0.19 -5.94
N TYR A 337 12.88 0.52 -5.04
CA TYR A 337 12.01 1.64 -5.39
C TYR A 337 12.73 3.00 -5.35
N GLU A 338 13.63 3.23 -4.38
CA GLU A 338 14.26 4.54 -4.14
C GLU A 338 15.05 5.06 -5.35
N CYS A 339 15.68 4.16 -6.11
CA CYS A 339 16.50 4.52 -7.27
C CYS A 339 15.70 4.64 -8.58
N ASN A 340 14.42 4.28 -8.58
CA ASN A 340 13.57 4.34 -9.78
C ASN A 340 12.85 5.70 -9.86
N ASN A 341 13.44 6.64 -10.60
CA ASN A 341 12.86 7.99 -10.75
C ASN A 341 11.53 8.01 -11.50
N ASP A 342 11.27 7.02 -12.36
CA ASP A 342 10.06 6.96 -13.19
C ASP A 342 8.85 6.38 -12.44
N MET A 343 9.09 5.71 -11.29
CA MET A 343 8.06 5.06 -10.47
C MET A 343 8.28 5.32 -8.97
N LYS A 344 8.56 6.58 -8.63
CA LYS A 344 8.93 6.97 -7.26
C LYS A 344 7.80 6.72 -6.25
N GLU A 345 6.55 6.71 -6.70
CA GLU A 345 5.37 6.47 -5.89
C GLU A 345 5.41 5.16 -5.10
N PHE A 346 6.02 4.08 -5.62
CA PHE A 346 6.22 2.84 -4.87
C PHE A 346 7.07 3.08 -3.60
N PHE A 347 8.17 3.82 -3.72
CA PHE A 347 8.98 4.18 -2.54
C PHE A 347 8.17 5.01 -1.54
N ASP A 348 7.36 5.95 -2.05
CA ASP A 348 6.57 6.82 -1.20
C ASP A 348 5.41 6.05 -0.50
N VAL A 349 4.81 5.05 -1.15
CA VAL A 349 3.80 4.14 -0.58
C VAL A 349 4.41 3.28 0.51
N LEU A 350 5.49 2.55 0.22
CA LEU A 350 6.20 1.74 1.22
C LEU A 350 6.67 2.57 2.42
N LYS A 351 7.20 3.78 2.18
CA LYS A 351 7.59 4.70 3.25
C LYS A 351 6.38 5.15 4.08
N CYS A 352 5.28 5.49 3.44
CA CYS A 352 4.04 5.86 4.14
C CYS A 352 3.52 4.69 5.00
N ALA A 353 3.57 3.45 4.50
CA ALA A 353 3.24 2.26 5.26
C ALA A 353 4.16 2.05 6.46
N LYS A 354 5.46 2.35 6.33
CA LYS A 354 6.40 2.30 7.46
C LYS A 354 6.02 3.27 8.57
N ASP A 355 5.69 4.51 8.22
CA ASP A 355 5.45 5.60 9.17
C ASP A 355 4.06 5.57 9.83
N ASN A 356 3.15 4.70 9.37
CA ASN A 356 1.75 4.66 9.80
C ASN A 356 1.28 3.27 10.25
N GLN A 357 0.06 3.21 10.80
CA GLN A 357 -0.64 1.96 11.11
C GLN A 357 -1.66 1.67 10.00
N LEU A 358 -1.45 0.62 9.21
CA LEU A 358 -2.31 0.23 8.09
C LEU A 358 -3.69 -0.25 8.56
N LEU A 359 -3.78 -0.97 9.68
CA LEU A 359 -5.05 -1.48 10.22
C LEU A 359 -6.01 -0.38 10.70
N ASP A 360 -5.48 0.79 11.08
CA ASP A 360 -6.25 1.94 11.59
C ASP A 360 -6.14 3.19 10.68
N LEU A 361 -5.71 3.01 9.43
CA LEU A 361 -5.47 4.07 8.44
C LEU A 361 -6.68 5.01 8.21
N ASN A 362 -7.90 4.55 8.50
CA ASN A 362 -9.14 5.32 8.36
C ASN A 362 -9.52 6.18 9.58
N LYS A 363 -8.93 5.91 10.76
CA LYS A 363 -9.27 6.60 12.01
C LYS A 363 -8.27 7.69 12.39
N ASP A 364 -7.04 7.59 11.90
CA ASP A 364 -5.95 8.46 12.30
C ASP A 364 -5.55 9.50 11.24
N THR A 365 -4.78 10.48 11.70
CA THR A 365 -4.05 11.41 10.85
C THR A 365 -2.84 10.68 10.25
N ILE A 366 -2.77 10.56 8.92
CA ILE A 366 -1.61 10.06 8.19
C ILE A 366 -0.39 10.91 8.51
N VAL A 367 0.66 10.28 9.03
CA VAL A 367 1.92 10.90 9.37
C VAL A 367 2.93 10.66 8.26
N GLU A 368 3.50 11.73 7.72
CA GLU A 368 4.67 11.65 6.85
C GLU A 368 5.92 12.03 7.65
N LYS A 369 6.89 11.12 7.73
CA LYS A 369 8.17 11.40 8.37
C LYS A 369 9.17 11.92 7.33
N ILE A 370 9.77 13.07 7.61
CA ILE A 370 10.76 13.71 6.74
C ILE A 370 12.10 13.69 7.45
N ASP A 371 13.03 12.91 6.91
CA ASP A 371 14.42 12.89 7.36
C ASP A 371 15.16 14.12 6.82
N LEU A 372 15.83 14.80 7.73
CA LEU A 372 16.66 15.98 7.51
C LEU A 372 18.12 15.57 7.63
N ASN A 373 18.95 16.09 6.72
CA ASN A 373 20.39 16.04 6.98
C ASN A 373 20.77 17.10 8.03
N ASP A 374 21.96 16.93 8.63
CA ASP A 374 22.45 17.79 9.71
C ASP A 374 22.39 19.29 9.35
N ARG A 375 22.74 19.65 8.10
CA ARG A 375 22.72 21.06 7.65
C ARG A 375 21.30 21.61 7.51
N GLU A 376 20.37 20.81 6.98
CA GLU A 376 18.95 21.21 6.90
C GLU A 376 18.38 21.43 8.29
N TYR A 377 18.67 20.51 9.21
CA TYR A 377 18.20 20.57 10.59
C TYR A 377 18.76 21.78 11.35
N GLU A 378 20.08 21.96 11.37
CA GLU A 378 20.75 23.08 12.04
C GLU A 378 20.24 24.42 11.52
N PHE A 379 20.17 24.59 10.19
CA PHE A 379 19.67 25.81 9.57
C PHE A 379 18.23 26.14 9.99
N LEU A 380 17.32 25.15 9.93
CA LEU A 380 15.92 25.36 10.29
C LEU A 380 15.77 25.74 11.77
N ILE A 381 16.47 25.05 12.66
CA ILE A 381 16.44 25.34 14.08
C ILE A 381 16.95 26.75 14.35
N ASP A 382 18.14 27.10 13.87
CA ASP A 382 18.77 28.40 14.17
C ASP A 382 17.94 29.57 13.66
N GLU A 383 17.52 29.51 12.39
CA GLU A 383 16.82 30.63 11.75
C GLU A 383 15.38 30.80 12.26
N ILE A 384 14.66 29.69 12.53
CA ILE A 384 13.31 29.76 13.12
C ILE A 384 13.39 30.28 14.56
N SER A 385 14.34 29.79 15.35
CA SER A 385 14.54 30.22 16.74
C SER A 385 14.84 31.71 16.81
N TYR A 386 15.73 32.20 15.94
CA TYR A 386 16.08 33.61 15.85
C TYR A 386 14.86 34.51 15.60
N GLU A 387 14.01 34.16 14.62
CA GLU A 387 12.82 34.97 14.32
C GLU A 387 11.77 34.86 15.44
N ILE A 388 11.61 33.68 16.04
CA ILE A 388 10.73 33.49 17.21
C ILE A 388 11.15 34.42 18.36
N ASP A 389 12.44 34.52 18.67
CA ASP A 389 12.94 35.38 19.73
C ASP A 389 12.75 36.88 19.43
N ARG A 390 12.81 37.29 18.16
CA ARG A 390 12.42 38.64 17.75
C ARG A 390 10.93 38.90 17.95
N LEU A 391 10.08 37.93 17.60
CA LEU A 391 8.62 38.04 17.76
C LEU A 391 8.22 38.09 19.24
N LYS A 392 8.85 37.30 20.12
CA LYS A 392 8.60 37.31 21.58
C LYS A 392 8.77 38.71 22.20
N LYS A 393 9.75 39.48 21.70
CA LYS A 393 10.05 40.85 22.15
C LYS A 393 9.02 41.89 21.68
N ASN A 394 8.17 41.56 20.71
CA ASN A 394 7.13 42.45 20.23
C ASN A 394 5.97 42.51 21.24
N GLY A 395 5.72 43.71 21.79
CA GLY A 395 4.68 43.94 22.81
C GLY A 395 3.26 43.52 22.41
N PHE A 396 2.96 43.40 21.11
CA PHE A 396 1.62 43.04 20.62
C PHE A 396 1.43 41.54 20.40
N ILE A 397 2.49 40.73 20.51
CA ILE A 397 2.42 39.29 20.35
C ILE A 397 2.23 38.64 21.72
N GLU A 398 1.11 37.96 21.90
CA GLU A 398 0.75 37.32 23.17
C GLU A 398 1.11 35.84 23.22
N ALA A 399 1.07 35.17 22.06
CA ALA A 399 1.40 33.77 21.96
C ALA A 399 1.91 33.42 20.56
N ILE A 400 2.72 32.35 20.49
CA ILE A 400 3.22 31.76 19.25
C ILE A 400 2.98 30.26 19.30
N THR A 401 2.41 29.72 18.23
CA THR A 401 2.29 28.27 18.01
C THR A 401 3.05 27.87 16.76
N ILE A 402 3.49 26.62 16.71
CA ILE A 402 4.03 25.98 15.53
C ILE A 402 3.16 24.80 15.12
N SER A 403 2.99 24.61 13.82
CA SER A 403 2.31 23.46 13.22
C SER A 403 3.09 22.97 12.00
N PHE A 404 2.87 21.72 11.63
CA PHE A 404 3.57 21.06 10.54
C PHE A 404 2.56 20.46 9.58
N GLN A 405 2.51 21.03 8.38
CA GLN A 405 1.49 20.73 7.37
C GLN A 405 2.15 20.09 6.15
N GLN A 406 1.40 19.26 5.43
CA GLN A 406 1.92 18.64 4.22
C GLN A 406 1.68 19.49 2.96
N ASN A 407 2.66 19.52 2.05
CA ASN A 407 2.55 20.14 0.71
C ASN A 407 2.95 19.15 -0.40
N GLU A 408 3.42 19.63 -1.56
CA GLU A 408 3.98 18.76 -2.63
C GLU A 408 5.50 18.56 -2.51
N GLY A 409 6.14 19.29 -1.59
CA GLY A 409 7.57 19.21 -1.29
C GLY A 409 7.81 18.54 0.06
N LYS A 410 8.81 19.02 0.81
CA LYS A 410 9.18 18.49 2.13
C LYS A 410 8.32 19.05 3.28
N GLY A 411 7.03 19.30 3.04
CA GLY A 411 6.13 19.90 4.01
C GLY A 411 6.30 21.42 4.20
N VAL A 412 5.47 21.96 5.11
CA VAL A 412 5.42 23.37 5.52
C VAL A 412 5.49 23.44 7.04
N ILE A 413 6.39 24.27 7.55
CA ILE A 413 6.44 24.65 8.96
C ILE A 413 5.71 25.99 9.10
N VAL A 414 4.63 26.04 9.87
CA VAL A 414 3.84 27.26 10.08
C VAL A 414 4.11 27.81 11.48
N VAL A 415 4.69 29.00 11.55
CA VAL A 415 4.90 29.75 12.79
C VAL A 415 3.84 30.83 12.89
N LYS A 416 2.85 30.60 13.75
CA LYS A 416 1.66 31.46 13.87
C LYS A 416 1.72 32.31 15.12
N SER A 417 1.50 33.61 14.97
CA SER A 417 1.54 34.59 16.07
C SER A 417 0.16 35.17 16.41
N ALA A 418 -0.20 35.14 17.70
CA ALA A 418 -1.43 35.73 18.25
C ALA A 418 -1.19 37.20 18.56
N CYS A 419 -1.83 38.10 17.81
CA CYS A 419 -1.59 39.55 17.89
C CYS A 419 -2.79 40.27 18.53
N THR A 420 -2.55 41.14 19.52
CA THR A 420 -3.60 41.94 20.20
C THR A 420 -3.87 43.29 19.56
N GLU A 421 -2.98 43.76 18.70
CA GLU A 421 -3.21 44.89 17.81
C GLU A 421 -3.29 44.45 16.35
N LEU A 422 -3.86 45.30 15.52
CA LEU A 422 -3.84 45.17 14.07
C LEU A 422 -2.39 45.31 13.57
N VAL A 423 -1.64 44.22 13.69
CA VAL A 423 -0.34 44.07 13.06
C VAL A 423 -0.57 43.84 11.58
N SER A 424 0.12 44.60 10.72
CA SER A 424 -0.05 44.51 9.27
C SER A 424 0.23 43.09 8.77
N LYS A 425 -0.71 42.49 8.03
CA LYS A 425 -0.47 41.24 7.30
C LYS A 425 0.77 41.34 6.40
N GLU A 426 1.08 42.54 5.92
CA GLU A 426 2.25 42.79 5.07
C GLU A 426 3.58 42.58 5.83
N TYR A 427 3.61 42.79 7.16
CA TYR A 427 4.79 42.50 7.97
C TYR A 427 5.12 41.01 7.95
N PHE A 428 4.14 40.16 8.22
CA PHE A 428 4.33 38.69 8.25
C PHE A 428 4.58 38.11 6.86
N LYS A 429 3.97 38.70 5.82
CA LYS A 429 4.28 38.39 4.42
C LYS A 429 5.72 38.74 4.07
N SER A 430 6.19 39.92 4.47
CA SER A 430 7.58 40.36 4.27
C SER A 430 8.58 39.48 5.05
N LEU A 431 8.24 39.09 6.28
CA LEU A 431 9.04 38.16 7.08
C LEU A 431 9.15 36.79 6.42
N THR A 432 8.02 36.25 5.92
CA THR A 432 8.00 34.99 5.18
C THR A 432 8.87 35.08 3.92
N ALA A 433 8.73 36.14 3.13
CA ALA A 433 9.56 36.34 1.93
C ALA A 433 11.05 36.52 2.25
N TYR A 434 11.38 37.22 3.34
CA TYR A 434 12.76 37.35 3.81
C TYR A 434 13.35 35.99 4.21
N PHE A 435 12.57 35.18 4.93
CA PHE A 435 12.99 33.83 5.30
C PHE A 435 13.19 32.95 4.06
N GLU A 436 12.23 32.97 3.14
CA GLU A 436 12.28 32.20 1.90
C GLU A 436 13.52 32.55 1.06
N ALA A 437 13.91 33.82 0.99
CA ALA A 437 15.10 34.26 0.26
C ALA A 437 16.43 33.73 0.84
N LYS A 438 16.50 33.47 2.15
CA LYS A 438 17.68 32.90 2.83
C LYS A 438 17.60 31.37 2.98
N ASN A 439 16.42 30.77 2.77
CA ASN A 439 16.17 29.37 3.05
C ASN A 439 16.91 28.45 2.07
N LEU A 440 17.95 27.78 2.56
CA LEU A 440 18.74 26.83 1.78
C LEU A 440 18.13 25.43 1.74
N THR A 441 17.01 25.22 2.43
CA THR A 441 16.32 23.94 2.48
C THR A 441 15.17 23.87 1.47
N LYS A 442 14.68 22.67 1.17
CA LYS A 442 13.47 22.47 0.37
C LYS A 442 12.17 22.54 1.20
N ILE A 443 12.25 23.00 2.44
CA ILE A 443 11.15 23.00 3.41
C ILE A 443 10.60 24.40 3.52
N LYS A 444 9.32 24.59 3.25
CA LYS A 444 8.70 25.92 3.32
C LYS A 444 8.50 26.29 4.78
N VAL A 445 8.82 27.53 5.15
CA VAL A 445 8.54 28.07 6.49
C VAL A 445 7.69 29.33 6.32
N GLU A 446 6.50 29.32 6.92
CA GLU A 446 5.54 30.43 6.83
C GLU A 446 5.37 31.10 8.19
N PHE A 447 5.58 32.41 8.22
CA PHE A 447 5.26 33.23 9.39
C PHE A 447 3.90 33.88 9.17
N THR A 448 2.95 33.53 10.02
CA THR A 448 1.57 34.01 9.90
C THR A 448 1.11 34.66 11.19
N SER A 449 0.02 35.43 11.10
CA SER A 449 -0.57 36.06 12.27
C SER A 449 -2.09 36.01 12.25
N ARG A 450 -2.65 36.04 13.46
CA ARG A 450 -4.08 36.20 13.66
C ARG A 450 -4.30 37.29 14.70
N PHE A 451 -5.12 38.27 14.34
CA PHE A 451 -5.64 39.22 15.30
C PHE A 451 -6.55 38.49 16.29
N VAL A 452 -6.30 38.67 17.58
CA VAL A 452 -7.03 38.01 18.67
C VAL A 452 -7.40 39.03 19.75
N ALA A 453 -8.55 38.81 20.37
CA ALA A 453 -8.92 39.51 21.59
C ALA A 453 -8.62 38.62 22.81
N VAL A 454 -8.03 39.19 23.85
CA VAL A 454 -7.81 38.48 25.12
C VAL A 454 -9.06 38.60 25.98
N ARG A 455 -9.66 37.45 26.33
CA ARG A 455 -10.85 37.44 27.19
C ARG A 455 -10.46 37.56 28.68
N PRO A 456 -11.22 38.31 29.50
CA PRO A 456 -11.03 38.33 30.94
C PRO A 456 -11.20 36.94 31.57
N ILE A 457 -10.47 36.68 32.67
CA ILE A 457 -10.39 35.37 33.36
C ILE A 457 -11.76 34.80 33.76
N TYR A 458 -12.76 35.64 34.01
CA TYR A 458 -14.11 35.21 34.45
C TYR A 458 -14.97 34.61 33.32
N PHE A 459 -14.59 34.79 32.04
CA PHE A 459 -15.30 34.23 30.89
C PHE A 459 -14.76 32.86 30.44
N LYS A 460 -14.29 32.03 31.39
CA LYS A 460 -13.91 30.64 31.11
C LYS A 460 -15.13 29.89 30.57
N THR A 461 -15.16 29.64 29.27
CA THR A 461 -16.02 28.61 28.72
C THR A 461 -15.49 27.25 29.19
N PRO A 462 -16.31 26.39 29.81
CA PRO A 462 -15.93 25.00 30.04
C PRO A 462 -15.82 24.35 28.66
N ASN A 463 -14.63 24.31 28.08
CA ASN A 463 -14.40 23.58 26.85
C ASN A 463 -14.01 22.16 27.21
N VAL A 464 -14.93 21.24 26.88
CA VAL A 464 -14.59 19.87 26.49
C VAL A 464 -13.45 19.98 25.48
N PRO A 465 -12.25 19.46 25.78
CA PRO A 465 -11.24 19.32 24.74
C PRO A 465 -11.82 18.33 23.74
N ARG A 466 -12.30 18.81 22.59
CA ARG A 466 -12.25 17.97 21.41
C ARG A 466 -10.76 17.75 21.19
N GLU A 467 -10.30 16.51 21.41
CA GLU A 467 -8.98 16.06 21.02
C GLU A 467 -8.76 16.50 19.58
N GLU A 468 -7.91 17.50 19.36
CA GLU A 468 -7.42 17.98 18.05
C GLU A 468 -6.62 19.28 18.31
N LYS A 469 -5.38 19.15 18.81
CA LYS A 469 -4.40 20.25 18.79
C LYS A 469 -3.19 19.82 18.00
N GLN A 470 -3.23 20.02 16.68
CA GLN A 470 -2.07 19.79 15.81
C GLN A 470 -0.97 20.84 16.00
N SER A 471 -1.28 22.00 16.59
CA SER A 471 -0.30 23.07 16.85
C SER A 471 0.31 22.99 18.26
N THR A 472 1.64 23.04 18.36
CA THR A 472 2.38 23.13 19.61
C THR A 472 2.59 24.57 20.02
N ILE A 473 2.31 24.88 21.29
CA ILE A 473 2.60 26.19 21.88
C ILE A 473 4.12 26.31 22.01
N ILE A 474 4.70 27.42 21.56
CA ILE A 474 6.12 27.76 21.67
C ILE A 474 6.34 29.02 22.53
N PHE A 475 5.39 29.93 22.57
CA PHE A 475 5.42 31.09 23.46
C PHE A 475 4.00 31.42 23.94
N ASP A 476 3.86 31.77 25.20
CA ASP A 476 2.58 32.21 25.78
C ASP A 476 2.86 33.17 26.95
N ARG A 477 2.84 34.48 26.67
CA ARG A 477 3.37 35.53 27.57
C ARG A 477 2.77 35.49 28.97
N ASN A 478 1.47 35.24 29.06
CA ASN A 478 0.71 35.25 30.32
C ASN A 478 -0.10 33.97 30.52
N GLY A 479 0.22 32.89 29.79
CA GLY A 479 -0.55 31.65 29.85
C GLY A 479 -1.94 31.76 29.23
N PHE A 480 -2.19 32.69 28.31
CA PHE A 480 -3.49 32.94 27.69
C PHE A 480 -4.01 31.76 26.86
N LEU A 481 -3.13 31.05 26.14
CA LEU A 481 -3.53 29.83 25.43
C LEU A 481 -3.75 28.66 26.38
N LYS A 482 -2.91 28.53 27.42
CA LYS A 482 -3.08 27.52 28.48
C LYS A 482 -4.38 27.72 29.28
N ASN A 483 -4.78 28.98 29.48
CA ASN A 483 -5.97 29.37 30.23
C ASN A 483 -7.23 29.54 29.34
N ASN A 484 -7.16 29.19 28.05
CA ASN A 484 -8.26 29.34 27.07
C ASN A 484 -8.82 30.76 26.94
N GLN A 485 -7.99 31.79 27.13
CA GLN A 485 -8.37 33.20 27.00
C GLN A 485 -8.27 33.71 25.55
N ILE A 486 -7.58 32.97 24.67
CA ILE A 486 -7.47 33.21 23.24
C ILE A 486 -8.11 32.01 22.51
N VAL A 487 -9.37 32.15 22.09
CA VAL A 487 -10.14 31.09 21.39
C VAL A 487 -9.96 31.23 19.88
N GLY A 488 -9.88 30.12 19.15
CA GLY A 488 -9.79 30.14 17.69
C GLY A 488 -8.38 30.31 17.12
N PHE A 489 -7.35 30.28 17.98
CA PHE A 489 -5.98 30.57 17.55
C PHE A 489 -5.19 29.35 17.06
N TYR A 490 -5.43 28.16 17.63
CA TYR A 490 -4.90 26.91 17.08
C TYR A 490 -5.27 26.82 15.59
N ASP A 491 -4.36 26.30 14.78
CA ASP A 491 -4.73 25.88 13.43
C ASP A 491 -5.73 24.73 13.60
N PHE A 492 -7.00 25.06 13.37
CA PHE A 492 -7.97 24.07 12.94
C PHE A 492 -7.63 23.82 11.48
N ASP A 493 -6.50 23.15 11.24
CA ASP A 493 -6.21 22.68 9.92
C ASP A 493 -7.35 21.75 9.54
N ASN A 494 -8.03 22.15 8.46
CA ASN A 494 -9.04 21.43 7.71
C ASN A 494 -9.53 20.16 8.41
N GLN A 495 -10.79 20.16 8.88
CA GLN A 495 -11.55 18.92 9.10
C GLN A 495 -11.59 17.98 7.87
N LYS A 496 -10.97 18.38 6.75
CA LYS A 496 -10.79 17.61 5.52
C LYS A 496 -9.41 16.96 5.36
N ASN A 497 -8.37 17.36 6.10
CA ASN A 497 -7.00 16.90 5.86
C ASN A 497 -6.47 16.13 7.08
N ASN A 498 -6.72 14.83 7.12
CA ASN A 498 -6.15 13.89 8.09
C ASN A 498 -4.65 13.63 7.81
N TYR A 499 -3.82 14.68 7.65
CA TYR A 499 -2.39 14.55 7.35
C TYR A 499 -1.53 15.39 8.29
N LYS A 500 -0.40 14.84 8.76
CA LYS A 500 0.61 15.49 9.62
C LYS A 500 2.01 15.24 9.08
N VAL A 501 2.89 16.22 9.22
CA VAL A 501 4.32 16.05 8.94
C VAL A 501 5.11 15.99 10.24
N ASN A 502 5.99 15.01 10.36
CA ASN A 502 6.97 14.92 11.44
C ASN A 502 8.39 15.00 10.84
N TYR A 503 9.26 15.79 11.44
CA TYR A 503 10.66 15.88 11.01
C TYR A 503 11.56 15.01 11.88
N ASN A 504 12.61 14.46 11.29
CA ASN A 504 13.66 13.73 11.97
C ASN A 504 15.04 14.26 11.55
N PRO A 505 15.86 14.84 12.44
CA PRO A 505 15.63 15.02 13.88
C PRO A 505 14.44 15.93 14.20
N ASN A 506 13.90 15.82 15.43
CA ASN A 506 12.61 16.39 15.81
C ASN A 506 12.67 17.91 16.06
N ILE A 507 12.29 18.70 15.05
CA ILE A 507 12.20 20.17 15.12
C ILE A 507 11.21 20.65 16.19
N GLU A 508 10.04 20.01 16.30
CA GLU A 508 9.00 20.41 17.25
C GLU A 508 9.50 20.38 18.68
N ARG A 509 10.25 19.33 19.03
CA ARG A 509 10.82 19.12 20.36
C ARG A 509 11.80 20.24 20.71
N GLU A 510 12.75 20.54 19.83
CA GLU A 510 13.76 21.57 20.11
C GLU A 510 13.17 22.96 20.22
N LEU A 511 12.27 23.33 19.30
CA LEU A 511 11.64 24.65 19.35
C LEU A 511 10.77 24.81 20.61
N LYS A 512 10.18 23.72 21.12
CA LYS A 512 9.44 23.73 22.38
C LYS A 512 10.35 23.95 23.60
N LEU A 513 11.61 23.49 23.56
CA LEU A 513 12.57 23.75 24.63
C LEU A 513 12.96 25.23 24.72
N LEU A 514 12.77 26.03 23.66
CA LEU A 514 12.91 27.50 23.70
C LEU A 514 11.84 28.23 24.53
N GLN A 515 10.93 27.48 25.18
CA GLN A 515 9.97 28.01 26.15
C GLN A 515 10.60 28.36 27.50
N SER A 516 11.66 27.64 27.88
CA SER A 516 12.43 27.93 29.10
C SER A 516 13.43 29.05 28.85
#